data_AF-A0A7J5EI52-F1
#
_entry.id   AF-A0A7J5EI52-F1
#
_cell.length_a   1.000
_cell.length_b   1.000
_cell.length_c   1.000
_cell.angle_alpha   90.00
_cell.angle_beta   90.00
_cell.angle_gamma   90.00
#
_symmetry.space_group_name_H-M   'P 1'
#
loop_
_entity.id
_entity.type
_entity.pdbx_description
1 polymer ?
#
loop_
_entity_poly.entity_id
_entity_poly.type
_entity_poly.pdbx_seq_one_letter_code
_entity_poly.pdbx_strand_id
1 'polypeptide(L)'
;MVLQRPEDARVTIPVFHTQTACAGAAAAFLLRRIAYRAGAYAPGIQEYVFFDLSNHSLMGGTIDAVQRWFGGRVSDLQELGYRLNARRVAEPTATVLDWVKGGVGYRGALLPTTFKKLHPAETDDVSHAVGITVDRLDPKRDEELIMVDPWPGTANGARDRAAIPPVLESAHRDFKYNAIIFYWSGWS
;
A
#
# COMPACT_ATOMS: atom_id res chain seq x y z
N MET A 1 -10.03 -27.04 -27.37
CA MET A 1 -9.33 -25.74 -27.22
C MET A 1 -10.01 -25.02 -26.07
N VAL A 2 -9.46 -25.16 -24.85
CA VAL A 2 -10.05 -24.57 -23.65
C VAL A 2 -9.65 -23.09 -23.63
N LEU A 3 -10.64 -22.20 -23.83
CA LEU A 3 -10.48 -20.78 -23.54
C LEU A 3 -10.21 -20.65 -22.04
N GLN A 4 -8.97 -20.32 -21.68
CA GLN A 4 -8.63 -19.88 -20.33
C GLN A 4 -9.58 -18.75 -19.94
N ARG A 5 -10.20 -18.89 -18.77
CA ARG A 5 -11.03 -17.82 -18.21
C ARG A 5 -10.08 -16.74 -17.67
N PRO A 6 -10.47 -15.46 -17.57
CA PRO A 6 -9.60 -14.38 -17.06
C PRO A 6 -9.04 -14.64 -15.65
N GLU A 7 -9.69 -15.52 -14.89
CA GLU A 7 -9.27 -16.02 -13.58
C GLU A 7 -8.06 -16.99 -13.59
N ASP A 8 -7.62 -17.44 -14.77
CA ASP A 8 -6.51 -18.40 -14.96
C ASP A 8 -5.13 -17.71 -15.08
N ALA A 9 -5.08 -16.39 -15.29
CA ALA A 9 -3.84 -15.61 -15.28
C ALA A 9 -3.83 -14.68 -14.05
N ARG A 10 -3.72 -15.25 -12.85
CA ARG A 10 -3.66 -14.47 -11.61
C ARG A 10 -2.37 -13.67 -11.57
N VAL A 11 -2.48 -12.36 -11.76
CA VAL A 11 -1.33 -11.45 -11.71
C VAL A 11 -0.95 -11.21 -10.25
N THR A 12 0.26 -11.62 -9.87
CA THR A 12 0.84 -11.27 -8.56
C THR A 12 1.39 -9.86 -8.65
N ILE A 13 0.82 -8.93 -7.88
CA ILE A 13 1.34 -7.56 -7.80
C ILE A 13 2.60 -7.56 -6.92
N PRO A 14 3.79 -7.18 -7.44
CA PRO A 14 5.01 -7.24 -6.66
C PRO A 14 5.10 -6.08 -5.66
N VAL A 15 5.60 -6.36 -4.46
CA VAL A 15 6.04 -5.32 -3.52
C VAL A 15 7.46 -4.93 -3.93
N PHE A 16 7.72 -3.64 -4.09
CA PHE A 16 9.07 -3.15 -4.35
C PHE A 16 9.77 -2.93 -3.01
N HIS A 17 10.94 -3.54 -2.82
CA HIS A 17 11.69 -3.41 -1.58
C HIS A 17 12.56 -2.16 -1.55
N THR A 18 12.57 -1.48 -0.41
CA THR A 18 13.39 -0.28 -0.21
C THR A 18 13.57 0.02 1.27
N GLN A 19 14.73 0.57 1.63
CA GLN A 19 15.03 1.09 2.97
C GLN A 19 14.82 2.61 3.09
N THR A 20 14.68 3.30 1.95
CA THR A 20 14.70 4.78 1.90
C THR A 20 13.43 5.39 1.33
N ALA A 21 12.58 4.59 0.67
CA ALA A 21 11.36 5.04 0.02
C ALA A 21 10.13 4.21 0.44
N CYS A 22 10.10 3.73 1.69
CA CYS A 22 9.08 2.79 2.16
C CYS A 22 7.65 3.33 2.00
N ALA A 23 7.43 4.62 2.23
CA ALA A 23 6.11 5.23 2.05
C ALA A 23 5.66 5.17 0.59
N GLY A 24 6.55 5.46 -0.34
CA GLY A 24 6.25 5.41 -1.77
C GLY A 24 6.12 3.98 -2.29
N ALA A 25 6.97 3.05 -1.86
CA ALA A 25 6.85 1.65 -2.25
C ALA A 25 5.53 1.01 -1.76
N ALA A 26 5.14 1.27 -0.51
CA ALA A 26 3.84 0.86 0.02
C ALA A 26 2.69 1.53 -0.76
N ALA A 27 2.75 2.85 -1.00
CA ALA A 27 1.74 3.56 -1.78
C ALA A 27 1.61 3.01 -3.21
N ALA A 28 2.72 2.78 -3.90
CA ALA A 28 2.74 2.21 -5.25
C ALA A 28 2.12 0.81 -5.27
N PHE A 29 2.36 -0.02 -4.26
CA PHE A 29 1.67 -1.30 -4.12
C PHE A 29 0.15 -1.11 -3.96
N LEU A 30 -0.29 -0.23 -3.06
CA LEU A 30 -1.72 0.02 -2.81
C LEU A 30 -2.44 0.51 -4.07
N LEU A 31 -1.86 1.49 -4.79
CA LEU A 31 -2.44 2.05 -6.01
C LEU A 31 -2.58 0.97 -7.10
N ARG A 32 -1.54 0.14 -7.28
CA ARG A 32 -1.57 -1.02 -8.18
C ARG A 32 -2.65 -2.03 -7.78
N ARG A 33 -2.77 -2.34 -6.49
CA ARG A 33 -3.76 -3.29 -5.97
C ARG A 33 -5.20 -2.82 -6.14
N ILE A 34 -5.45 -1.54 -5.91
CA ILE A 34 -6.76 -0.91 -6.12
C ILE A 34 -7.09 -0.90 -7.62
N ALA A 35 -6.14 -0.52 -8.48
CA ALA A 35 -6.34 -0.52 -9.92
C ALA A 35 -6.58 -1.94 -10.47
N TYR A 36 -5.87 -2.95 -9.95
CA TYR A 36 -6.11 -4.36 -10.28
C TYR A 36 -7.50 -4.81 -9.89
N ARG A 37 -7.93 -4.45 -8.68
CA ARG A 37 -9.29 -4.77 -8.24
C ARG A 37 -10.35 -4.12 -9.12
N ALA A 38 -10.09 -2.90 -9.61
CA ALA A 38 -10.96 -2.18 -10.53
C ALA A 38 -10.87 -2.63 -12.00
N GLY A 39 -10.05 -3.63 -12.33
CA GLY A 39 -9.85 -4.07 -13.72
C GLY A 39 -9.09 -3.08 -14.60
N ALA A 40 -8.43 -2.09 -13.98
CA ALA A 40 -7.62 -1.06 -14.66
C ALA A 40 -6.11 -1.35 -14.58
N TYR A 41 -5.70 -2.53 -14.08
CA TYR A 41 -4.29 -2.90 -13.99
C TYR A 41 -3.72 -3.28 -15.35
N ALA A 42 -2.76 -2.49 -15.80
CA ALA A 42 -1.95 -2.78 -16.96
C ALA A 42 -0.49 -3.03 -16.52
N PRO A 43 -0.02 -4.29 -16.51
CA PRO A 43 1.38 -4.61 -16.26
C PRO A 43 2.29 -3.89 -17.27
N GLY A 44 3.43 -3.40 -16.82
CA GLY A 44 4.40 -2.59 -17.57
C GLY A 44 4.14 -1.09 -17.51
N ILE A 45 2.88 -0.65 -17.60
CA ILE A 45 2.52 0.77 -17.57
C ILE A 45 2.52 1.29 -16.13
N GLN A 46 1.92 0.56 -15.20
CA GLN A 46 1.84 1.01 -13.81
C GLN A 46 3.18 0.97 -13.09
N GLU A 47 4.05 0.05 -13.46
CA GLU A 47 5.42 -0.04 -12.97
C GLU A 47 6.20 1.21 -13.36
N TYR A 48 5.97 1.76 -14.56
CA TYR A 48 6.54 3.04 -14.98
C TYR A 48 5.88 4.24 -14.27
N VAL A 49 4.55 4.27 -14.21
CA VAL A 49 3.80 5.39 -13.60
C VAL A 49 4.11 5.54 -12.11
N PHE A 50 4.22 4.43 -11.37
CA PHE A 50 4.50 4.43 -9.93
C PHE A 50 5.96 4.17 -9.60
N PHE A 51 6.85 4.13 -10.60
CA PHE A 51 8.29 3.93 -10.41
C PHE A 51 8.88 4.97 -9.48
N ASP A 52 8.51 6.24 -9.69
CA ASP A 52 9.02 7.40 -8.95
C ASP A 52 8.76 7.30 -7.45
N LEU A 53 7.61 6.73 -7.06
CA LEU A 53 7.27 6.50 -5.66
C LEU A 53 8.18 5.44 -5.03
N SER A 54 8.45 4.37 -5.77
CA SER A 54 9.11 3.16 -5.24
C SER A 54 10.63 3.32 -5.14
N ASN A 55 11.23 4.13 -6.01
CA ASN A 55 12.68 4.20 -6.21
C ASN A 55 13.30 5.58 -5.94
N HIS A 56 12.50 6.61 -5.65
CA HIS A 56 13.00 7.96 -5.42
C HIS A 56 12.72 8.41 -3.98
N SER A 57 13.75 8.45 -3.12
CA SER A 57 13.62 8.81 -1.70
C SER A 57 12.99 10.20 -1.48
N LEU A 58 13.23 11.14 -2.39
CA LEU A 58 12.59 12.48 -2.35
C LEU A 58 11.06 12.44 -2.49
N MET A 59 10.52 11.44 -3.18
CA MET A 59 9.07 11.30 -3.45
C MET A 59 8.42 10.22 -2.59
N GLY A 60 9.17 9.19 -2.18
CA GLY A 60 8.68 8.04 -1.43
C GLY A 60 9.17 7.91 0.01
N GLY A 61 10.02 8.81 0.50
CA GLY A 61 10.62 8.69 1.84
C GLY A 61 9.67 9.00 3.00
N THR A 62 8.61 9.77 2.75
CA THR A 62 7.62 10.16 3.77
C THR A 62 6.21 10.17 3.19
N ILE A 63 5.20 10.07 4.05
CA ILE A 63 3.81 10.22 3.60
C ILE A 63 3.54 11.61 2.99
N ASP A 64 4.22 12.66 3.45
CA ASP A 64 4.06 14.02 2.89
C ASP A 64 4.56 14.12 1.45
N ALA A 65 5.69 13.45 1.17
CA ALA A 65 6.23 13.36 -0.18
C ALA A 65 5.27 12.59 -1.11
N VAL A 66 4.70 11.48 -0.63
CA VAL A 66 3.70 10.69 -1.36
C VAL A 66 2.44 11.52 -1.65
N GLN A 67 1.93 12.28 -0.67
CA GLN A 67 0.76 13.14 -0.86
C GLN A 67 1.01 14.22 -1.92
N ARG A 68 2.19 14.85 -1.89
CA ARG A 68 2.59 15.86 -2.87
C ARG A 68 2.72 15.25 -4.27
N TRP A 69 3.38 14.10 -4.38
CA TRP A 69 3.50 13.37 -5.65
C TRP A 69 2.12 13.03 -6.22
N PHE A 70 1.21 12.49 -5.39
CA PHE A 70 -0.13 12.11 -5.84
C PHE A 70 -0.93 13.32 -6.30
N GLY A 71 -0.89 14.42 -5.54
CA GLY A 71 -1.55 15.68 -5.93
C GLY A 71 -1.05 16.24 -7.26
N GLY A 72 0.23 16.06 -7.57
CA GLY A 72 0.82 16.47 -8.85
C GLY A 72 0.54 15.52 -10.02
N ARG A 73 0.04 14.30 -9.78
CA ARG A 73 -0.19 13.27 -10.81
C ARG A 73 -1.65 12.90 -11.01
N VAL A 74 -2.56 13.40 -10.18
CA VAL A 74 -3.98 13.00 -10.18
C VAL A 74 -4.65 13.26 -11.54
N SER A 75 -4.34 14.39 -12.19
CA SER A 75 -4.88 14.73 -13.52
C SER A 75 -4.40 13.75 -14.59
N ASP A 76 -3.09 13.51 -14.67
CA ASP A 76 -2.50 12.54 -15.61
C ASP A 76 -3.10 11.14 -15.41
N LEU A 77 -3.27 10.72 -14.15
CA LEU A 77 -3.89 9.44 -13.83
C LEU A 77 -5.33 9.38 -14.35
N GLN A 78 -6.11 10.45 -14.20
CA GLN A 78 -7.49 10.53 -14.70
C GLN A 78 -7.55 10.50 -16.24
N GLU A 79 -6.62 11.17 -16.92
CA GLU A 79 -6.50 11.12 -18.38
C GLU A 79 -6.18 9.71 -18.88
N LEU A 80 -5.39 8.96 -18.12
CA LEU A 80 -5.11 7.54 -18.36
C LEU A 80 -6.26 6.60 -17.94
N GLY A 81 -7.39 7.14 -17.47
CA GLY A 81 -8.58 6.38 -17.08
C GLY A 81 -8.56 5.86 -15.64
N TYR A 82 -7.55 6.21 -14.82
CA TYR A 82 -7.52 5.85 -13.42
C TYR A 82 -8.43 6.75 -12.59
N ARG A 83 -9.37 6.13 -11.87
CA ARG A 83 -10.24 6.81 -10.90
C ARG A 83 -9.68 6.75 -9.48
N LEU A 84 -8.35 6.77 -9.38
CA LEU A 84 -7.64 6.72 -8.10
C LEU A 84 -7.74 8.07 -7.40
N ASN A 85 -8.00 8.04 -6.11
CA ASN A 85 -8.04 9.20 -5.25
C ASN A 85 -7.26 8.93 -3.98
N ALA A 86 -6.76 10.01 -3.37
CA ALA A 86 -6.05 9.96 -2.10
C ALA A 86 -6.50 11.13 -1.22
N ARG A 87 -6.61 10.90 0.09
CA ARG A 87 -6.78 11.97 1.07
C ARG A 87 -6.00 11.69 2.34
N ARG A 88 -5.51 12.75 2.97
CA ARG A 88 -4.90 12.68 4.30
C ARG A 88 -5.98 12.66 5.37
N VAL A 89 -5.78 11.84 6.39
CA VAL A 89 -6.68 11.73 7.54
C VAL A 89 -5.87 11.66 8.84
N ALA A 90 -6.54 11.98 9.95
CA ALA A 90 -6.03 11.80 11.30
C ALA A 90 -7.10 11.07 12.11
N GLU A 91 -7.13 9.74 12.01
CA GLU A 91 -8.23 8.88 12.50
C GLU A 91 -7.67 7.67 13.25
N PRO A 92 -8.31 7.21 14.34
CA PRO A 92 -7.87 6.03 15.07
C PRO A 92 -7.62 4.83 14.15
N THR A 93 -6.59 4.03 14.47
CA THR A 93 -6.18 2.89 13.63
C THR A 93 -7.37 1.98 13.30
N ALA A 94 -8.20 1.63 14.28
CA ALA A 94 -9.38 0.80 14.07
C ALA A 94 -10.34 1.37 13.00
N THR A 95 -10.62 2.68 13.04
CA THR A 95 -11.46 3.37 12.06
C THR A 95 -10.88 3.27 10.64
N VAL A 96 -9.56 3.42 10.51
CA VAL A 96 -8.88 3.26 9.22
C VAL A 96 -8.97 1.81 8.72
N LEU A 97 -8.72 0.83 9.60
CA LEU A 97 -8.78 -0.59 9.27
C LEU A 97 -10.19 -1.01 8.83
N ASP A 98 -11.24 -0.57 9.55
CA ASP A 98 -12.63 -0.84 9.21
C ASP A 98 -13.02 -0.21 7.88
N TRP A 99 -12.58 1.03 7.62
CA TRP A 99 -12.83 1.71 6.35
C TRP A 99 -12.18 0.99 5.17
N VAL A 100 -10.93 0.52 5.32
CA VAL A 100 -10.21 -0.27 4.31
C VAL A 100 -10.92 -1.60 4.09
N LYS A 101 -11.28 -2.31 5.16
CA LYS A 101 -11.98 -3.59 5.11
C LYS A 101 -13.30 -3.48 4.36
N GLY A 102 -14.10 -2.45 4.65
CA GLY A 102 -15.36 -2.16 3.96
C GLY A 102 -15.19 -1.83 2.47
N GLY A 103 -13.98 -1.56 2.01
CA GLY A 103 -13.67 -1.34 0.59
C GLY A 103 -13.39 -2.61 -0.21
N VAL A 104 -13.28 -3.78 0.43
CA VAL A 104 -13.13 -5.10 -0.24
C VAL A 104 -12.11 -5.09 -1.40
N GLY A 105 -10.96 -4.45 -1.17
CA GLY A 105 -9.84 -4.34 -2.12
C GLY A 105 -9.83 -3.09 -3.02
N TYR A 106 -10.86 -2.24 -2.96
CA TYR A 106 -10.94 -0.94 -3.65
C TYR A 106 -10.44 0.23 -2.80
N ARG A 107 -10.00 -0.05 -1.58
CA ARG A 107 -9.49 0.90 -0.61
C ARG A 107 -8.18 0.41 -0.02
N GLY A 108 -7.32 1.33 0.36
CA GLY A 108 -6.08 1.05 1.08
C GLY A 108 -5.67 2.23 1.94
N ALA A 109 -4.77 2.00 2.88
CA ALA A 109 -4.24 3.05 3.75
C ALA A 109 -2.73 2.93 3.89
N LEU A 110 -2.03 4.07 3.84
CA LEU A 110 -0.62 4.20 4.10
C LEU A 110 -0.43 4.82 5.47
N LEU A 111 0.21 4.08 6.36
CA LEU A 111 0.43 4.47 7.74
C LEU A 111 1.93 4.73 7.96
N PRO A 112 2.32 5.93 8.40
CA PRO A 112 3.67 6.20 8.87
C PRO A 112 3.89 5.44 10.19
N THR A 113 5.12 4.98 10.39
CA THR A 113 5.55 4.20 11.53
C THR A 113 7.05 4.42 11.77
N THR A 114 7.58 3.81 12.82
CA THR A 114 9.02 3.71 13.04
C THR A 114 9.44 2.28 12.77
N PHE A 115 10.51 2.08 12.00
CA PHE A 115 10.99 0.76 11.64
C PHE A 115 11.18 -0.15 12.86
N LYS A 116 11.94 0.31 13.86
CA LYS A 116 12.16 -0.40 15.12
C LYS A 116 10.89 -0.83 15.86
N LYS A 117 9.77 -0.10 15.71
CA LYS A 117 8.50 -0.44 16.37
C LYS A 117 7.86 -1.70 15.76
N LEU A 118 7.99 -1.87 14.44
CA LEU A 118 7.51 -3.05 13.72
C LEU A 118 8.55 -4.18 13.69
N HIS A 119 9.83 -3.84 13.80
CA HIS A 119 10.96 -4.78 13.75
C HIS A 119 11.82 -4.62 15.01
N PRO A 120 11.37 -5.10 16.18
CA PRO A 120 12.04 -4.86 17.46
C PRO A 120 13.40 -5.55 17.61
N ALA A 121 13.72 -6.52 16.74
CA ALA A 121 15.04 -7.14 16.67
C ALA A 121 16.09 -6.23 16.01
N GLU A 122 15.65 -5.18 15.33
CA GLU A 122 16.50 -4.25 14.60
C GLU A 122 16.82 -3.00 15.44
N THR A 123 17.99 -2.42 15.22
CA THR A 123 18.48 -1.27 16.00
C THR A 123 18.21 0.08 15.35
N ASP A 124 17.83 0.09 14.08
CA ASP A 124 17.70 1.31 13.27
C ASP A 124 16.46 2.12 13.63
N ASP A 125 16.67 3.36 14.06
CA ASP A 125 15.60 4.33 14.30
C ASP A 125 15.38 5.18 13.04
N VAL A 126 14.79 4.56 12.03
CA VAL A 126 14.47 5.18 10.75
C VAL A 126 12.97 5.36 10.57
N SER A 127 12.60 6.47 9.95
CA SER A 127 11.22 6.74 9.51
C SER A 127 10.80 5.65 8.53
N HIS A 128 9.63 5.06 8.76
CA HIS A 128 9.10 3.95 7.97
C HIS A 128 7.62 4.19 7.64
N ALA A 129 7.09 3.39 6.72
CA ALA A 129 5.66 3.37 6.44
C ALA A 129 5.23 2.03 5.86
N VAL A 130 4.00 1.63 6.19
CA VAL A 130 3.39 0.38 5.74
C VAL A 130 2.08 0.63 5.02
N GLY A 131 1.72 -0.26 4.10
CA GLY A 131 0.44 -0.25 3.39
C GLY A 131 -0.55 -1.22 4.01
N ILE A 132 -1.81 -0.83 4.14
CA ILE A 132 -2.90 -1.67 4.60
C ILE A 132 -3.89 -1.84 3.45
N THR A 133 -4.25 -3.08 3.13
CA THR A 133 -5.25 -3.41 2.10
C THR A 133 -5.96 -4.71 2.45
N VAL A 134 -7.03 -5.00 1.72
CA VAL A 134 -7.61 -6.34 1.66
C VAL A 134 -6.92 -7.14 0.56
N ASP A 135 -6.35 -8.29 0.90
CA ASP A 135 -5.75 -9.23 -0.05
C ASP A 135 -5.74 -10.66 0.51
N ARG A 136 -5.36 -11.64 -0.33
CA ARG A 136 -5.15 -13.02 0.13
C ARG A 136 -3.70 -13.24 0.54
N LEU A 137 -3.46 -13.65 1.78
CA LEU A 137 -2.14 -14.18 2.18
C LEU A 137 -1.92 -15.59 1.63
N ASP A 138 -2.98 -16.39 1.52
CA ASP A 138 -2.98 -17.72 0.92
C ASP A 138 -3.99 -17.74 -0.24
N PRO A 139 -3.60 -18.12 -1.46
CA PRO A 139 -4.51 -18.23 -2.61
C PRO A 139 -5.77 -19.10 -2.37
N LYS A 140 -5.72 -20.00 -1.38
CA LYS A 140 -6.79 -20.92 -0.98
C LYS A 140 -7.70 -20.36 0.13
N ARG A 141 -7.36 -19.22 0.73
CA ARG A 141 -8.14 -18.59 1.81
C ARG A 141 -8.90 -17.38 1.29
N ASP A 142 -9.85 -16.94 2.10
CA ASP A 142 -10.60 -15.71 1.85
C ASP A 142 -9.68 -14.49 1.92
N GLU A 143 -10.12 -13.41 1.26
CA GLU A 143 -9.44 -12.11 1.36
C GLU A 143 -9.56 -11.59 2.81
N GLU A 144 -8.45 -11.15 3.37
CA GLU A 144 -8.38 -10.61 4.71
C GLU A 144 -7.62 -9.29 4.72
N LEU A 145 -7.69 -8.58 5.84
CA LEU A 145 -6.95 -7.35 6.01
C LEU A 145 -5.47 -7.70 6.24
N ILE A 146 -4.60 -7.15 5.41
CA ILE A 146 -3.16 -7.41 5.45
C ILE A 146 -2.37 -6.11 5.60
N MET A 147 -1.20 -6.24 6.20
CA MET A 147 -0.15 -5.23 6.22
C MET A 147 0.87 -5.59 5.16
N VAL A 148 1.31 -4.57 4.42
CA VAL A 148 2.34 -4.64 3.40
C VAL A 148 3.53 -3.84 3.89
N ASP A 149 4.65 -4.52 4.07
CA ASP A 149 5.89 -3.92 4.50
C ASP A 149 6.92 -3.98 3.37
N PRO A 150 7.27 -2.84 2.75
CA PRO A 150 8.23 -2.80 1.67
C PRO A 150 9.69 -2.87 2.15
N TRP A 151 9.95 -3.03 3.45
CA TRP A 151 11.31 -3.19 3.94
C TRP A 151 11.93 -4.49 3.38
N PRO A 152 13.16 -4.46 2.81
CA PRO A 152 13.83 -5.67 2.36
C PRO A 152 14.06 -6.58 3.56
N GLY A 153 13.53 -7.81 3.49
CA GLY A 153 13.39 -8.74 4.60
C GLY A 153 14.50 -8.64 5.66
N THR A 154 14.07 -8.41 6.91
CA THR A 154 14.95 -8.59 8.07
C THR A 154 15.51 -10.01 8.08
N ALA A 155 16.61 -10.23 8.79
CA ALA A 155 17.36 -11.51 8.84
C ALA A 155 16.51 -12.76 9.21
N ASN A 156 15.24 -12.59 9.59
CA ASN A 156 14.29 -13.64 9.98
C ASN A 156 13.13 -13.87 9.00
N GLY A 157 13.22 -13.44 7.74
CA GLY A 157 12.22 -13.78 6.73
C GLY A 157 10.88 -13.05 6.92
N ALA A 158 10.93 -11.77 7.33
CA ALA A 158 9.75 -10.90 7.34
C ALA A 158 9.12 -10.92 5.94
N ARG A 159 7.88 -11.42 5.87
CA ARG A 159 7.12 -11.47 4.64
C ARG A 159 6.66 -10.06 4.30
N ASP A 160 6.82 -9.66 3.04
CA ASP A 160 6.32 -8.38 2.49
C ASP A 160 4.84 -8.15 2.75
N ARG A 161 4.12 -9.23 3.05
CA ARG A 161 2.69 -9.26 3.38
C ARG A 161 2.50 -10.09 4.65
N ALA A 162 1.83 -9.52 5.64
CA ALA A 162 1.54 -10.18 6.90
C ALA A 162 0.14 -9.82 7.40
N ALA A 163 -0.37 -10.57 8.37
CA ALA A 163 -1.52 -10.14 9.16
C ALA A 163 -1.18 -8.84 9.91
N ILE A 164 -2.20 -8.05 10.24
CA ILE A 164 -2.02 -6.80 10.99
C ILE A 164 -1.45 -7.11 12.38
N PRO A 165 -0.22 -6.65 12.71
CA PRO A 165 0.34 -6.90 14.02
C PRO A 165 -0.30 -5.96 15.07
N PRO A 166 -0.54 -6.42 16.32
CA PRO A 166 -1.13 -5.57 17.37
C PRO A 166 -0.35 -4.28 17.65
N VAL A 167 0.98 -4.32 17.45
CA VAL A 167 1.87 -3.17 17.68
C VAL A 167 1.59 -1.99 16.72
N LEU A 168 0.95 -2.24 15.57
CA LEU A 168 0.64 -1.20 14.57
C LEU A 168 -0.16 -0.04 15.16
N GLU A 169 -1.10 -0.31 16.07
CA GLU A 169 -1.89 0.75 16.70
C GLU A 169 -1.01 1.70 17.51
N SER A 170 -0.09 1.15 18.30
CA SER A 170 0.86 1.96 19.07
C SER A 170 1.78 2.75 18.16
N ALA A 171 2.22 2.15 17.04
CA ALA A 171 3.10 2.79 16.08
C ALA A 171 2.41 3.95 15.35
N HIS A 172 1.17 3.74 14.88
CA HIS A 172 0.38 4.78 14.22
C HIS A 172 0.04 5.95 15.16
N ARG A 173 -0.17 5.66 16.45
CA ARG A 173 -0.39 6.68 17.50
C ARG A 173 0.81 7.58 17.70
N ASP A 174 2.03 7.06 17.62
CA ASP A 174 3.26 7.88 17.72
C ASP A 174 3.30 8.96 16.62
N PHE A 175 2.63 8.72 15.49
CA PHE A 175 2.45 9.67 14.39
C PHE A 175 1.11 10.43 14.45
N LYS A 176 0.50 10.53 15.64
CA LYS A 176 -0.78 11.23 15.88
C LYS A 176 -1.92 10.73 15.00
N TYR A 177 -1.92 9.43 14.69
CA TYR A 177 -2.91 8.79 13.83
C TYR A 177 -2.99 9.35 12.40
N ASN A 178 -1.90 9.97 11.91
CA ASN A 178 -1.84 10.44 10.53
C ASN A 178 -1.77 9.26 9.56
N ALA A 179 -2.59 9.28 8.53
CA ALA A 179 -2.53 8.34 7.41
C ALA A 179 -2.87 9.01 6.09
N ILE A 180 -2.50 8.36 4.98
CA ILE A 180 -3.09 8.63 3.66
C ILE A 180 -3.97 7.46 3.31
N ILE A 181 -5.22 7.72 2.95
CA ILE A 181 -6.10 6.68 2.43
C ILE A 181 -6.24 6.83 0.92
N PHE A 182 -6.25 5.70 0.23
CA PHE A 182 -6.39 5.59 -1.21
C PHE A 182 -7.68 4.84 -1.55
N TYR A 183 -8.34 5.24 -2.63
CA TYR A 183 -9.56 4.58 -3.08
C TYR A 183 -9.83 4.77 -4.57
N TRP A 184 -10.61 3.86 -5.14
CA TRP A 184 -11.21 4.03 -6.46
C TRP A 184 -12.56 4.77 -6.36
N SER A 185 -12.75 5.86 -7.09
CA SER A 185 -14.04 6.58 -7.09
C SER A 185 -15.09 5.88 -7.95
N GLY A 186 -16.33 5.85 -7.46
CA GLY A 186 -17.46 5.20 -8.13
C GLY A 186 -17.71 3.76 -7.68
N TRP A 187 -17.12 3.33 -6.57
CA TRP A 187 -17.38 2.05 -5.93
C TRP A 187 -17.86 2.29 -4.49
N SER A 188 -19.10 1.89 -4.19
CA SER A 188 -19.77 2.05 -2.88
C SER A 188 -20.37 0.74 -2.40
#